data_AF-A0A9D1NRJ1-F1
#
_entry.id   AF-A0A9D1NRJ1-F1
#
_cell.length_a   1.000
_cell.length_b   1.000
_cell.length_c   1.000
_cell.angle_alpha   90.00
_cell.angle_beta   90.00
_cell.angle_gamma   90.00
#
_symmetry.space_group_name_H-M   'P 1'
#
loop_
_entity.id
_entity.type
_entity.pdbx_description
1 polymer ?
#
loop_
_entity_poly.entity_id
_entity_poly.type
_entity_poly.pdbx_seq_one_letter_code
_entity_poly.pdbx_strand_id
1 'polypeptide(L)'
;MNKKVSYTHQYLSRTETLFNYSIRDILNLIYARELQAALYDAFYYIIMPQHGATSIERYKNSFYCYGLFGLLDEWIKCGFKESPEEMTEIFRREILS
;
A
#
# COMPACT_ATOMS: atom_id res chain seq x y z
N MET A 1 22.19 -0.85 -11.64
CA MET A 1 21.20 -0.62 -10.57
C MET A 1 20.43 0.65 -10.90
N ASN A 2 19.15 0.54 -11.25
CA ASN A 2 18.38 1.69 -11.75
C ASN A 2 17.91 2.54 -10.56
N LYS A 3 18.49 3.74 -10.42
CA LYS A 3 18.35 4.60 -9.25
C LYS A 3 16.89 4.92 -8.87
N LYS A 4 15.93 4.86 -9.80
CA LYS A 4 14.51 5.18 -9.55
C LYS A 4 13.79 4.23 -8.57
N VAL A 5 14.10 2.94 -8.56
CA VAL A 5 13.35 1.95 -7.75
C VAL A 5 13.73 2.04 -6.27
N SER A 6 14.95 2.50 -5.97
CA SER A 6 15.49 2.54 -4.60
C SER A 6 15.01 3.73 -3.78
N TYR A 7 14.52 4.82 -4.40
CA TYR A 7 14.06 6.01 -3.68
C TYR A 7 12.58 5.95 -3.27
N THR A 8 11.80 5.05 -3.86
CA THR A 8 10.34 5.02 -3.66
C THR A 8 9.95 4.49 -2.28
N HIS A 9 10.62 3.49 -1.72
CA HIS A 9 10.12 2.81 -0.50
C HIS A 9 10.24 3.64 0.80
N GLN A 10 11.19 4.56 0.90
CA GLN A 10 11.46 5.26 2.17
C GLN A 10 10.63 6.54 2.37
N TYR A 11 10.08 7.11 1.29
CA TYR A 11 9.29 8.35 1.32
C TYR A 11 7.78 8.13 1.20
N LEU A 12 7.34 6.90 0.89
CA LEU A 12 5.94 6.61 0.62
C LEU A 12 5.09 6.47 1.89
N SER A 13 5.62 6.02 3.03
CA SER A 13 4.75 5.65 4.17
C SER A 13 3.92 6.82 4.71
N ARG A 14 4.51 8.00 4.93
CA ARG A 14 3.76 9.13 5.52
C ARG A 14 2.79 9.79 4.54
N THR A 15 3.22 10.02 3.29
CA THR A 15 2.34 10.64 2.29
C THR A 15 1.19 9.71 1.92
N GLU A 16 1.43 8.40 1.88
CA GLU A 16 0.42 7.40 1.58
C GLU A 16 -0.61 7.24 2.69
N THR A 17 -0.20 7.15 3.96
CA THR A 17 -1.15 7.06 5.09
C THR A 17 -1.99 8.32 5.21
N LEU A 18 -1.41 9.50 5.00
CA LEU A 18 -2.16 10.76 4.94
C LEU A 18 -3.16 10.78 3.78
N PHE A 19 -2.74 10.32 2.59
CA PHE A 19 -3.64 10.25 1.44
C PHE A 19 -4.80 9.28 1.69
N ASN A 20 -4.52 8.05 2.11
CA ASN A 20 -5.54 7.04 2.41
C ASN A 20 -6.53 7.54 3.46
N TYR A 21 -6.04 8.19 4.52
CA TYR A 21 -6.91 8.78 5.54
C TYR A 21 -7.75 9.96 5.02
N SER A 22 -7.20 10.75 4.08
CA SER A 22 -7.90 11.86 3.45
C SER A 22 -9.06 11.41 2.55
N ILE A 23 -8.97 10.19 1.99
CA ILE A 23 -10.00 9.58 1.15
C ILE A 23 -10.78 8.47 1.87
N ARG A 24 -10.67 8.35 3.20
CA ARG A 24 -11.23 7.23 3.97
C ARG A 24 -12.73 7.01 3.77
N ASP A 25 -13.50 8.07 3.51
CA ASP A 25 -14.94 7.95 3.26
C ASP A 25 -15.23 7.22 1.94
N ILE A 26 -14.38 7.43 0.92
CA ILE A 26 -14.43 6.70 -0.35
C ILE A 26 -14.03 5.23 -0.12
N LEU A 27 -12.97 5.00 0.66
CA LEU A 27 -12.51 3.65 0.99
C LEU A 27 -13.58 2.88 1.78
N ASN A 28 -14.21 3.52 2.76
CA ASN A 28 -15.33 2.94 3.50
C ASN A 28 -16.53 2.65 2.58
N LEU A 29 -16.84 3.51 1.61
CA LEU A 29 -17.89 3.25 0.63
C LEU A 29 -17.57 2.04 -0.25
N ILE A 30 -16.31 1.89 -0.69
CA ILE A 30 -15.85 0.72 -1.45
C ILE A 30 -16.08 -0.55 -0.63
N TYR A 31 -15.70 -0.55 0.65
CA TYR A 31 -15.86 -1.70 1.54
C TYR A 31 -17.32 -2.00 1.90
N ALA A 32 -18.14 -0.97 2.11
CA ALA A 32 -19.57 -1.11 2.33
C ALA A 32 -20.31 -1.70 1.11
N ARG A 33 -19.69 -1.69 -0.07
CA ARG A 33 -20.20 -2.28 -1.31
C ARG A 33 -19.48 -3.59 -1.68
N GLU A 34 -18.62 -4.11 -0.80
CA GLU A 34 -17.84 -5.33 -1.01
C GLU A 34 -16.90 -5.26 -2.23
N LEU A 35 -16.41 -4.06 -2.56
CA LEU A 35 -15.57 -3.80 -3.74
C LEU A 35 -14.06 -3.78 -3.42
N GLN A 36 -13.63 -4.33 -2.29
CA GLN A 36 -12.21 -4.37 -1.90
C GLN A 36 -11.30 -5.05 -2.93
N ALA A 37 -11.81 -5.99 -3.73
CA ALA A 37 -11.06 -6.61 -4.81
C ALA A 37 -10.64 -5.60 -5.91
N ALA A 38 -11.51 -4.62 -6.22
CA ALA A 38 -11.17 -3.59 -7.20
C ALA A 38 -10.07 -2.64 -6.67
N LEU A 39 -10.05 -2.39 -5.35
CA LEU A 39 -8.96 -1.65 -4.72
C LEU A 39 -7.65 -2.43 -4.81
N TYR A 40 -7.67 -3.74 -4.54
CA TYR A 40 -6.51 -4.60 -4.70
C TYR A 40 -5.98 -4.61 -6.15
N ASP A 41 -6.86 -4.75 -7.15
CA ASP A 41 -6.47 -4.75 -8.56
C ASP A 41 -5.78 -3.44 -8.96
N ALA A 42 -6.23 -2.30 -8.41
CA ALA A 42 -5.58 -1.01 -8.62
C ALA A 42 -4.16 -0.97 -8.03
N PHE A 43 -3.96 -1.47 -6.81
CA PHE A 43 -2.63 -1.59 -6.19
C PHE A 43 -1.72 -2.50 -7.02
N TYR A 44 -2.22 -3.66 -7.43
CA TYR A 44 -1.48 -4.62 -8.24
C TYR A 44 -1.04 -3.99 -9.56
N TYR A 45 -1.94 -3.30 -10.26
CA TYR A 45 -1.65 -2.65 -11.53
C TYR A 45 -0.55 -1.57 -11.40
N ILE A 46 -0.59 -0.77 -10.34
CA ILE A 46 0.36 0.33 -10.10
C ILE A 46 1.74 -0.20 -9.70
N ILE A 47 1.81 -1.20 -8.82
CA ILE A 47 3.07 -1.66 -8.22
C ILE A 47 3.77 -2.70 -9.08
N MET A 48 3.01 -3.56 -9.77
CA MET A 48 3.62 -4.67 -10.50
C MET A 48 4.27 -4.18 -11.81
N PRO A 49 5.52 -4.57 -12.06
CA PRO A 49 6.21 -4.17 -13.28
C PRO A 49 5.55 -4.85 -14.48
N GLN A 50 5.07 -4.05 -15.42
CA GLN A 50 4.38 -4.54 -16.61
C GLN A 50 5.38 -5.15 -17.62
N HIS A 51 6.59 -4.59 -17.72
CA HIS A 51 7.64 -5.07 -18.62
C HIS A 51 9.04 -4.88 -18.00
N GLY A 52 10.03 -5.65 -18.48
CA GLY A 52 11.45 -5.38 -18.27
C GLY A 52 12.03 -5.62 -16.88
N ALA A 53 11.26 -6.19 -15.94
CA ALA A 53 11.74 -6.53 -14.60
C ALA A 53 12.33 -7.95 -14.54
N THR A 54 13.36 -8.12 -13.72
CA THR A 54 13.93 -9.42 -13.37
C THR A 54 12.99 -10.22 -12.47
N SER A 55 13.21 -11.53 -12.33
CA SER A 55 12.43 -12.37 -11.42
C SER A 55 12.49 -11.88 -9.97
N ILE A 56 13.67 -11.47 -9.49
CA ILE A 56 13.87 -10.87 -8.16
C ILE A 56 13.12 -9.54 -8.03
N GLU A 57 13.19 -8.71 -9.08
CA GLU A 57 12.30 -7.58 -9.39
C GLU A 57 10.84 -7.84 -8.97
N ARG A 58 10.28 -8.86 -9.61
CA ARG A 58 8.88 -9.24 -9.48
C ARG A 58 8.53 -9.79 -8.10
N TYR A 59 9.40 -10.62 -7.51
CA TYR A 59 9.15 -11.14 -6.15
C TYR A 59 9.11 -10.03 -5.10
N LYS A 60 10.05 -9.07 -5.18
CA LYS A 60 10.08 -7.93 -4.25
C LYS A 60 8.84 -7.05 -4.38
N ASN A 61 8.48 -6.68 -5.61
CA ASN A 61 7.29 -5.86 -5.85
C ASN A 61 6.00 -6.57 -5.45
N SER A 62 5.91 -7.89 -5.68
CA SER A 62 4.77 -8.68 -5.25
C SER A 62 4.64 -8.70 -3.73
N PHE A 63 5.74 -8.96 -3.00
CA PHE A 63 5.74 -8.93 -1.53
C PHE A 63 5.28 -7.56 -1.01
N TYR A 64 5.84 -6.48 -1.57
CA TYR A 64 5.48 -5.12 -1.19
C TYR A 64 4.01 -4.79 -1.49
N CYS A 65 3.51 -5.15 -2.67
CA CYS A 65 2.10 -4.95 -3.05
C CYS A 65 1.14 -5.62 -2.06
N TYR A 66 1.41 -6.88 -1.70
CA TYR A 66 0.58 -7.62 -0.76
C TYR A 66 0.65 -7.05 0.66
N GLY A 67 1.86 -6.71 1.14
CA GLY A 67 2.04 -6.15 2.47
C GLY A 67 1.36 -4.78 2.63
N LEU A 68 1.52 -3.91 1.64
CA LEU A 68 0.93 -2.57 1.64
C LEU A 68 -0.60 -2.61 1.59
N PHE A 69 -1.14 -3.41 0.66
CA PHE A 69 -2.58 -3.62 0.59
C PHE A 69 -3.13 -4.25 1.87
N GLY A 70 -2.46 -5.28 2.41
CA GLY A 70 -2.92 -5.97 3.62
C GLY A 70 -3.02 -5.04 4.83
N LEU A 71 -2.06 -4.14 5.00
CA LEU A 71 -2.12 -3.17 6.10
C LEU A 71 -3.22 -2.11 5.89
N LEU A 72 -3.42 -1.61 4.67
CA LEU A 72 -4.53 -0.70 4.38
C LEU A 72 -5.89 -1.39 4.57
N ASP A 73 -6.02 -2.63 4.09
CA ASP A 73 -7.22 -3.46 4.20
C ASP A 73 -7.63 -3.64 5.66
N GLU A 74 -6.68 -4.00 6.53
CA GLU A 74 -6.95 -4.14 7.97
C GLU A 74 -7.21 -2.80 8.65
N TRP A 75 -6.54 -1.71 8.24
CA TRP A 75 -6.83 -0.37 8.78
C TRP A 75 -8.25 0.09 8.45
N ILE A 76 -8.72 -0.16 7.22
CA ILE A 76 -10.11 0.11 6.80
C ILE A 76 -11.09 -0.73 7.62
N LYS A 77 -10.87 -2.06 7.72
CA LYS A 77 -11.74 -2.97 8.48
C LYS A 77 -11.79 -2.63 9.97
N CYS A 78 -10.70 -2.11 10.53
CA CYS A 78 -10.65 -1.61 11.90
C CYS A 78 -11.36 -0.27 12.08
N GLY A 79 -11.79 0.40 11.00
CA GLY A 79 -12.47 1.69 11.03
C GLY A 79 -11.52 2.88 11.16
N PHE A 80 -10.29 2.75 10.63
CA PHE A 80 -9.25 3.79 10.70
C PHE A 80 -8.96 4.27 12.13
N LYS A 81 -8.79 3.33 13.08
CA LYS A 81 -8.58 3.64 14.51
C LYS A 81 -7.29 4.41 14.78
N GLU A 82 -6.22 3.98 14.14
CA GLU A 82 -4.90 4.60 14.21
C GLU A 82 -4.89 5.89 13.38
N SER A 83 -4.18 6.90 13.86
CA SER A 83 -3.85 8.10 13.10
C SER A 83 -2.89 7.78 11.92
N PRO A 84 -2.81 8.66 10.91
CA PRO A 84 -1.84 8.50 9.82
C PRO A 84 -0.39 8.37 10.33
N GLU A 85 -0.03 9.13 11.36
CA GLU A 85 1.29 9.05 12.00
C GLU A 85 1.55 7.69 12.65
N GLU A 86 0.58 7.15 13.40
CA GLU A 86 0.68 5.81 14.01
C GLU A 86 0.78 4.72 12.95
N MET A 87 -0.03 4.78 11.89
CA MET A 87 0.06 3.83 10.78
C MET A 87 1.36 3.92 10.00
N THR A 88 1.91 5.12 9.85
CA THR A 88 3.21 5.33 9.21
C THR A 88 4.30 4.56 9.96
N GLU A 89 4.24 4.59 11.28
CA GLU A 89 5.19 3.87 12.13
C GLU A 89 4.99 2.36 12.07
N ILE A 90 3.74 1.89 12.04
CA ILE A 90 3.42 0.47 11.82
C ILE A 90 3.96 0.01 10.46
N PHE A 91 3.69 0.73 9.37
CA PHE A 91 4.19 0.42 8.03
C PHE A 91 5.71 0.34 8.02
N ARG A 92 6.39 1.31 8.65
CA ARG A 92 7.85 1.36 8.72
C ARG A 92 8.43 0.15 9.46
N ARG A 93 7.80 -0.30 10.55
CA ARG A 93 8.28 -1.42 11.36
C ARG A 93 8.05 -2.78 10.68
N GLU A 94 6.86 -2.99 10.12
CA GLU A 94 6.43 -4.31 9.65
C GLU A 94 6.80 -4.59 8.17
N ILE A 95 6.95 -3.55 7.33
CA ILE A 95 7.17 -3.71 5.87
C ILE A 95 8.60 -3.35 5.45
N LEU A 96 9.21 -2.35 6.11
CA LEU A 96 10.47 -1.74 5.67
C LEU A 96 11.69 -2.11 6.52
N SER A 97 11.57 -3.12 7.41
CA SER A 97 12.68 -3.60 8.25
C SER A 97 13.69 -4.47 7.50
#